data_AF-A0A382PXY3-F1
#
_entry.id   AF-A0A382PXY3-F1
#
_cell.length_a   1.000
_cell.length_b   1.000
_cell.length_c   1.000
_cell.angle_alpha   90.00
_cell.angle_beta   90.00
_cell.angle_gamma   90.00
#
_symmetry.space_group_name_H-M   'P 1'
#
loop_
_entity.id
_entity.type
_entity.pdbx_description
1 polymer ?
#
loop_
_entity_poly.entity_id
_entity_poly.type
_entity_poly.pdbx_seq_one_letter_code
_entity_poly.pdbx_strand_id
1 'polypeptide(L)'
;VKNGSKWFDVSEDSRSWEEFYRKRWSYDYSVRSSHGVNCSMACSWEVFVKDGLICWELQKTDYPQIDPDIPNVEPRGCQRGVTASWYPYSPLRPKFPYVRKVLWDYYTEELNNGKDPVEAYASVVEDKEKSKKYKSARGKGGWKRVS
;
A
#
# COMPACT_ATOMS: atom_id res chain seq x y z
N VAL A 1 3.86 -60.33 -14.48
CA VAL A 1 3.77 -60.12 -13.02
C VAL A 1 4.15 -58.67 -12.74
N LYS A 2 3.17 -57.78 -12.47
CA LYS A 2 3.51 -56.47 -11.90
C LYS A 2 4.00 -56.75 -10.48
N ASN A 3 5.29 -56.60 -10.24
CA ASN A 3 5.92 -56.82 -8.95
C ASN A 3 5.62 -55.60 -8.04
N GLY A 4 4.34 -55.37 -7.73
CA GLY A 4 3.85 -54.19 -7.03
C GLY A 4 3.58 -54.47 -5.55
N SER A 5 3.95 -53.52 -4.69
CA SER A 5 3.56 -53.51 -3.27
C SER A 5 2.04 -53.62 -3.12
N LYS A 6 1.57 -54.38 -2.13
CA LYS A 6 0.14 -54.43 -1.75
C LYS A 6 -0.40 -53.08 -1.26
N TRP A 7 0.48 -52.21 -0.77
CA TRP A 7 0.13 -50.98 -0.03
C TRP A 7 0.40 -49.70 -0.79
N PHE A 8 1.21 -49.76 -1.85
CA PHE A 8 1.63 -48.59 -2.61
C PHE A 8 1.48 -48.88 -4.09
N ASP A 9 0.84 -47.95 -4.79
CA ASP A 9 0.76 -47.95 -6.24
C ASP A 9 1.24 -46.59 -6.77
N VAL A 10 1.95 -46.62 -7.89
CA VAL A 10 2.41 -45.41 -8.57
C VAL A 10 1.38 -45.09 -9.64
N SER A 11 0.68 -43.97 -9.48
CA SER A 11 -0.32 -43.52 -10.44
C SER A 11 0.32 -42.74 -11.59
N GLU A 12 -0.16 -42.99 -12.81
CA GLU A 12 0.13 -42.22 -14.02
C GLU A 12 -1.00 -41.20 -14.34
N ASP A 13 -1.94 -41.00 -13.42
CA ASP A 13 -3.06 -40.09 -13.60
C ASP A 13 -2.58 -38.64 -13.82
N SER A 14 -3.39 -37.88 -14.56
CA SER A 14 -3.06 -36.49 -14.87
C SER A 14 -3.03 -35.60 -13.61
N ARG A 15 -1.94 -34.84 -13.46
CA ARG A 15 -1.76 -33.82 -12.41
C ARG A 15 -1.89 -32.39 -12.95
N SER A 16 -2.60 -32.21 -14.07
CA SER A 16 -2.75 -30.92 -14.75
C SER A 16 -3.36 -29.83 -13.87
N TRP A 17 -4.24 -30.18 -12.93
CA TRP A 17 -4.87 -29.25 -11.99
C TRP A 17 -3.85 -28.44 -11.15
N GLU A 18 -2.64 -28.97 -10.93
CA GLU A 18 -1.58 -28.28 -10.19
C GLU A 18 -1.09 -27.01 -10.90
N GLU A 19 -1.33 -26.89 -12.21
CA GLU A 19 -1.04 -25.69 -12.99
C GLU A 19 -1.74 -24.44 -12.42
N PHE A 20 -2.91 -24.61 -11.79
CA PHE A 20 -3.62 -23.52 -11.12
C PHE A 20 -2.74 -22.81 -10.08
N TYR A 21 -2.12 -23.58 -9.17
CA TYR A 21 -1.25 -23.02 -8.12
C TYR A 21 0.06 -22.48 -8.68
N ARG A 22 0.63 -23.15 -9.71
CA ARG A 22 1.83 -22.65 -10.41
C ARG A 22 1.57 -21.28 -11.05
N LYS A 23 0.43 -21.11 -11.71
CA LYS A 23 0.02 -19.84 -12.30
C LYS A 23 -0.23 -18.77 -11.23
N ARG A 24 -0.80 -19.13 -10.09
CA ARG A 24 -0.97 -18.19 -8.96
C ARG A 24 0.37 -17.69 -8.43
N TRP A 25 1.37 -18.55 -8.28
CA TRP A 25 2.70 -18.19 -7.79
C TRP A 25 3.54 -17.42 -8.81
N SER A 26 3.35 -17.65 -10.10
CA SER A 26 4.04 -16.90 -11.16
C SER A 26 3.72 -15.40 -11.12
N TYR A 27 4.70 -14.59 -11.48
CA TYR A 27 4.63 -13.13 -11.50
C TYR A 27 5.38 -12.60 -12.73
N ASP A 28 5.14 -11.34 -13.10
CA ASP A 28 5.71 -10.73 -14.32
C ASP A 28 7.15 -10.28 -14.08
N TYR A 29 7.36 -9.58 -12.96
CA TYR A 29 8.66 -9.13 -12.49
C TYR A 29 8.62 -8.82 -11.00
N SER A 30 9.79 -8.62 -10.40
CA SER A 30 9.94 -8.22 -9.02
C SER A 30 10.82 -6.98 -8.88
N VAL A 31 10.62 -6.23 -7.80
CA VAL A 31 11.33 -4.98 -7.53
C VAL A 31 11.82 -4.97 -6.07
N ARG A 32 13.08 -4.57 -5.86
CA ARG A 32 13.59 -4.32 -4.51
C ARG A 32 13.00 -3.03 -3.94
N SER A 33 12.45 -3.11 -2.74
CA SER A 33 11.96 -1.94 -2.00
C SER A 33 12.21 -2.11 -0.48
N SER A 34 11.73 -1.16 0.31
CA SER A 34 11.72 -1.19 1.78
C SER A 34 10.50 -0.42 2.32
N HIS A 35 10.27 -0.49 3.63
CA HIS A 35 9.16 0.20 4.29
C HIS A 35 9.66 1.46 5.00
N GLY A 36 9.25 2.64 4.52
CA GLY A 36 9.55 3.94 5.12
C GLY A 36 8.71 4.24 6.38
N VAL A 37 8.73 3.33 7.34
CA VAL A 37 8.01 3.43 8.62
C VAL A 37 9.00 3.40 9.78
N ASN A 38 8.71 4.13 10.87
CA ASN A 38 9.57 4.20 12.04
C ASN A 38 9.53 2.88 12.86
N CYS A 39 10.25 1.86 12.39
CA CYS A 39 10.26 0.51 12.99
C CYS A 39 11.66 -0.02 13.35
N SER A 40 12.71 0.80 13.21
CA SER A 40 14.14 0.49 13.45
C SER A 40 14.83 -0.52 12.53
N MET A 41 14.07 -1.41 11.87
CA MET A 41 14.64 -2.62 11.28
C MET A 41 15.13 -2.44 9.83
N ALA A 42 14.64 -1.45 9.08
CA ALA A 42 15.06 -1.13 7.71
C ALA A 42 15.17 -2.36 6.77
N CYS A 43 14.20 -3.29 6.83
CA CYS A 43 14.22 -4.53 6.05
C CYS A 43 14.11 -4.24 4.54
N SER A 44 14.92 -4.90 3.73
CA SER A 44 14.78 -5.00 2.28
C SER A 44 13.76 -6.09 1.91
N TRP A 45 12.90 -5.77 0.95
CA TRP A 45 11.83 -6.62 0.45
C TRP A 45 11.90 -6.76 -1.06
N GLU A 46 11.45 -7.90 -1.55
CA GLU A 46 11.15 -8.20 -2.93
C GLU A 46 9.64 -8.02 -3.12
N VAL A 47 9.24 -7.05 -3.93
CA VAL A 47 7.84 -6.77 -4.25
C VAL A 47 7.50 -7.42 -5.59
N PHE A 48 6.50 -8.29 -5.62
CA PHE A 48 6.11 -9.04 -6.81
C PHE A 48 4.94 -8.37 -7.52
N VAL A 49 5.10 -8.18 -8.83
CA VAL A 49 4.08 -7.60 -9.71
C VAL A 49 3.55 -8.69 -10.63
N LYS A 50 2.23 -8.77 -10.74
CA LYS A 50 1.52 -9.67 -11.66
C LYS A 50 0.35 -8.94 -12.28
N ASP A 51 0.16 -9.11 -13.58
CA ASP A 51 -0.85 -8.42 -14.37
C ASP A 51 -0.76 -6.89 -14.21
N GLY A 52 0.47 -6.39 -14.08
CA GLY A 52 0.74 -4.96 -13.86
C GLY A 52 0.36 -4.41 -12.47
N LEU A 53 0.00 -5.28 -11.51
CA LEU A 53 -0.40 -4.90 -10.16
C LEU A 53 0.51 -5.52 -9.09
N ILE A 54 0.78 -4.77 -8.02
CA ILE A 54 1.49 -5.30 -6.84
C ILE A 54 0.62 -6.38 -6.21
N CYS A 55 1.16 -7.59 -6.06
CA CYS A 55 0.38 -8.74 -5.56
C CYS A 55 0.78 -9.14 -4.14
N TRP A 56 2.07 -9.30 -3.87
CA TRP A 56 2.60 -9.63 -2.54
C TRP A 56 4.07 -9.20 -2.44
N GLU A 57 4.64 -9.35 -1.27
CA GLU A 57 6.06 -9.10 -1.01
C GLU A 57 6.63 -10.22 -0.14
N LEU A 58 7.91 -10.52 -0.34
CA LEU A 58 8.70 -11.42 0.51
C LEU A 58 10.00 -10.73 0.89
N GLN A 59 10.60 -11.18 1.98
CA GLN A 59 11.88 -10.63 2.41
C GLN A 59 12.96 -10.91 1.37
N LYS A 60 13.85 -9.93 1.14
CA LYS A 60 15.13 -10.19 0.48
C LYS A 60 16.07 -10.90 1.45
N THR A 61 16.90 -11.77 0.92
CA THR A 61 17.85 -12.56 1.72
C THR A 61 19.31 -12.31 1.36
N ASP A 62 19.57 -11.40 0.43
CA ASP A 62 20.89 -11.12 -0.13
C ASP A 62 21.61 -9.95 0.56
N TYR A 63 21.45 -9.82 1.88
CA TYR A 63 22.27 -8.88 2.64
C TYR A 63 23.73 -9.35 2.60
N PRO A 64 24.72 -8.44 2.48
CA PRO A 64 26.12 -8.81 2.59
C PRO A 64 26.40 -9.52 3.92
N GLN A 65 27.21 -10.58 3.88
CA GLN A 65 27.71 -11.21 5.09
C GLN A 65 28.58 -10.22 5.86
N ILE A 66 28.30 -10.08 7.16
CA ILE A 66 29.02 -9.14 8.03
C ILE A 66 30.32 -9.78 8.51
N ASP A 67 30.24 -11.03 8.98
CA ASP A 67 31.35 -11.80 9.54
C ASP A 67 31.06 -13.32 9.35
N PRO A 68 32.07 -14.15 8.99
CA PRO A 68 31.92 -15.60 8.86
C PRO A 68 31.49 -16.32 10.15
N ASP A 69 31.82 -15.79 11.33
CA ASP A 69 31.54 -16.42 12.62
C ASP A 69 30.18 -15.97 13.21
N ILE A 70 29.44 -15.10 12.52
CA ILE A 70 28.15 -14.55 12.98
C ILE A 70 27.03 -14.96 12.02
N PRO A 71 25.84 -15.37 12.52
CA PRO A 71 24.69 -15.62 11.66
C PRO A 71 24.32 -14.42 10.80
N ASN A 72 23.95 -14.70 9.54
CA ASN A 72 23.45 -13.67 8.63
C ASN A 72 22.15 -13.05 9.15
N VAL A 73 21.90 -11.80 8.75
CA VAL A 73 20.71 -11.03 9.18
C VAL A 73 19.44 -11.41 8.42
N GLU A 74 19.57 -12.12 7.31
CA GLU A 74 18.43 -12.58 6.51
C GLU A 74 17.56 -13.58 7.28
N PRO A 75 16.22 -13.57 7.07
CA PRO A 75 15.46 -12.75 6.14
C PRO A 75 15.02 -11.37 6.70
N ARG A 76 15.23 -11.09 7.99
CA ARG A 76 14.54 -9.97 8.69
C ARG A 76 13.01 -10.03 8.48
N GLY A 77 12.37 -8.88 8.31
CA GLY A 77 10.93 -8.75 8.07
C GLY A 77 10.08 -8.84 9.34
N CYS A 78 8.78 -8.55 9.21
CA CYS A 78 7.80 -8.71 10.28
C CYS A 78 6.39 -8.83 9.67
N GLN A 79 5.41 -9.22 10.49
CA GLN A 79 4.02 -9.37 10.07
C GLN A 79 3.37 -8.05 9.59
N ARG A 80 3.89 -6.90 10.02
CA ARG A 80 3.43 -5.58 9.53
C ARG A 80 3.97 -5.27 8.14
N GLY A 81 5.20 -5.70 7.86
CA GLY A 81 5.82 -5.50 6.56
C GLY A 81 5.21 -6.38 5.47
N VAL A 82 4.96 -7.66 5.76
CA VAL A 82 4.42 -8.62 4.77
C VAL A 82 2.97 -8.31 4.34
N THR A 83 2.30 -7.38 5.02
CA THR A 83 0.92 -6.98 4.71
C THR A 83 0.84 -5.61 4.03
N ALA A 84 1.97 -4.99 3.67
CA ALA A 84 1.99 -3.65 3.11
C ALA A 84 1.35 -3.57 1.71
N SER A 85 1.44 -4.64 0.92
CA SER A 85 0.83 -4.79 -0.41
C SER A 85 -0.70 -4.68 -0.40
N TRP A 86 -1.33 -4.69 0.77
CA TRP A 86 -2.75 -4.39 0.92
C TRP A 86 -3.06 -2.91 0.60
N TYR A 87 -2.23 -1.97 1.06
CA TYR A 87 -2.52 -0.54 1.03
C TYR A 87 -2.68 0.12 -0.35
N PRO A 88 -1.95 -0.27 -1.41
CA PRO A 88 -2.08 0.36 -2.73
C PRO A 88 -3.51 0.35 -3.29
N TYR A 89 -4.28 -0.70 -3.00
CA TYR A 89 -5.62 -0.91 -3.58
C TYR A 89 -6.72 -1.04 -2.52
N SER A 90 -6.37 -0.88 -1.24
CA SER A 90 -7.33 -1.00 -0.15
C SER A 90 -8.37 0.13 -0.16
N PRO A 91 -9.53 -0.06 0.51
CA PRO A 91 -10.52 1.01 0.67
C PRO A 91 -10.00 2.23 1.46
N LEU A 92 -8.84 2.12 2.11
CA LEU A 92 -8.23 3.22 2.86
C LEU A 92 -7.30 4.10 2.02
N ARG A 93 -7.00 3.73 0.78
CA ARG A 93 -6.07 4.46 -0.09
C ARG A 93 -6.62 5.86 -0.45
N PRO A 94 -5.95 6.96 -0.07
CA PRO A 94 -6.27 8.28 -0.62
C PRO A 94 -5.89 8.30 -2.11
N LYS A 95 -6.88 8.58 -2.98
CA LYS A 95 -6.71 8.59 -4.44
C LYS A 95 -6.57 9.99 -5.05
N PHE A 96 -7.05 11.01 -4.33
CA PHE A 96 -7.13 12.39 -4.79
C PHE A 96 -6.71 13.34 -3.67
N PRO A 97 -6.38 14.61 -3.95
CA PRO A 97 -6.31 15.63 -2.91
C PRO A 97 -7.72 15.90 -2.36
N TYR A 98 -7.81 16.08 -1.05
CA TYR A 98 -9.06 16.33 -0.34
C TYR A 98 -8.94 17.55 0.56
N VAL A 99 -9.98 18.38 0.58
CA VAL A 99 -10.11 19.53 1.48
C VAL A 99 -11.41 19.40 2.27
N ARG A 100 -11.48 19.99 3.46
CA ARG A 100 -12.74 20.04 4.22
C ARG A 100 -13.76 20.83 3.41
N LYS A 101 -14.91 20.22 3.09
CA LYS A 101 -15.93 20.82 2.21
C LYS A 101 -16.31 22.24 2.62
N VAL A 102 -16.55 22.47 3.92
CA VAL A 102 -16.92 23.80 4.45
C VAL A 102 -15.85 24.87 4.15
N LEU A 103 -14.57 24.53 4.33
CA LEU A 103 -13.48 25.45 3.99
C LEU A 103 -13.43 25.70 2.49
N TRP A 104 -13.54 24.62 1.71
CA TRP A 104 -13.46 24.69 0.26
C TRP A 104 -14.60 25.53 -0.33
N ASP A 105 -15.83 25.33 0.14
CA ASP A 105 -16.99 26.05 -0.37
C ASP A 105 -16.86 27.56 -0.10
N TYR A 106 -16.46 27.96 1.11
CA TYR A 106 -16.17 29.38 1.41
C TYR A 106 -15.07 29.94 0.51
N TYR A 107 -13.96 29.20 0.35
CA TYR A 107 -12.87 29.64 -0.49
C TYR A 107 -13.29 29.81 -1.95
N THR A 108 -14.04 28.85 -2.51
CA THR A 108 -14.52 28.93 -3.90
C THR A 108 -15.58 30.00 -4.11
N GLU A 109 -16.41 30.27 -3.11
CA GLU A 109 -17.38 31.37 -3.16
C GLU A 109 -16.67 32.73 -3.30
N GLU A 110 -15.61 32.95 -2.51
CA GLU A 110 -14.84 34.19 -2.55
C GLU A 110 -14.06 34.36 -3.86
N LEU A 111 -13.51 33.26 -4.41
CA LEU A 111 -12.93 33.27 -5.76
C LEU A 111 -13.98 33.62 -6.83
N ASN A 112 -15.18 33.03 -6.74
CA ASN A 112 -16.26 33.32 -7.69
C ASN A 112 -16.78 34.76 -7.56
N ASN A 113 -16.61 35.39 -6.40
CA ASN A 113 -16.90 36.80 -6.17
C ASN A 113 -15.81 37.74 -6.72
N GLY A 114 -14.78 37.20 -7.38
CA GLY A 114 -13.76 37.97 -8.10
C GLY A 114 -12.51 38.29 -7.29
N LYS A 115 -12.36 37.76 -6.07
CA LYS A 115 -11.13 37.92 -5.28
C LYS A 115 -10.00 37.06 -5.85
N ASP A 116 -8.76 37.53 -5.70
CA ASP A 116 -7.60 36.68 -5.98
C ASP A 116 -7.46 35.56 -4.92
N PRO A 117 -6.66 34.50 -5.16
CA PRO A 117 -6.50 33.39 -4.21
C PRO A 117 -6.05 33.77 -2.80
N VAL A 118 -5.18 34.78 -2.66
CA VAL A 118 -4.68 35.25 -1.37
C VAL A 118 -5.78 36.03 -0.65
N GLU A 119 -6.45 36.94 -1.35
CA GLU A 119 -7.60 37.70 -0.82
C GLU A 119 -8.77 36.81 -0.43
N ALA A 120 -9.10 35.81 -1.27
CA ALA A 120 -10.14 34.84 -1.01
C ALA A 120 -9.84 34.06 0.27
N TYR A 121 -8.62 33.55 0.43
CA TYR A 121 -8.21 32.84 1.64
C TYR A 121 -8.22 33.74 2.88
N ALA A 122 -7.67 34.96 2.78
CA ALA A 122 -7.69 35.95 3.86
C ALA A 122 -9.12 36.20 4.35
N SER A 123 -10.06 36.42 3.42
CA SER A 123 -11.46 36.69 3.76
C SER A 123 -12.21 35.53 4.44
N VAL A 124 -11.70 34.30 4.34
CA VAL A 124 -12.24 33.13 5.07
C VAL A 124 -11.58 32.96 6.44
N VAL A 125 -10.28 33.20 6.55
CA VAL A 125 -9.50 32.97 7.78
C VAL A 125 -9.69 34.09 8.80
N GLU A 126 -9.80 35.33 8.32
CA GLU A 126 -9.95 36.55 9.13
C GLU A 126 -11.40 36.75 9.63
N ASP A 127 -12.39 36.18 8.92
CA ASP A 127 -13.77 36.13 9.39
C ASP A 127 -13.92 35.13 10.55
N LYS A 128 -14.19 35.65 11.75
CA LYS A 128 -14.30 34.83 12.99
C LYS A 128 -15.35 33.73 12.88
N GLU A 129 -16.47 33.97 12.22
CA GLU A 129 -17.57 33.02 12.11
C GLU A 129 -17.23 31.92 11.09
N LYS A 130 -16.77 32.29 9.88
CA LYS A 130 -16.31 31.32 8.87
C LYS A 130 -15.16 30.46 9.42
N SER A 131 -14.20 31.10 10.10
CA SER A 131 -13.03 30.46 10.71
C SER A 131 -13.42 29.44 11.79
N LYS A 132 -14.31 29.81 12.71
CA LYS A 132 -14.85 28.91 13.73
C LYS A 132 -15.58 27.71 13.10
N LYS A 133 -16.33 27.94 12.03
CA LYS A 133 -17.14 26.90 11.40
C LYS A 133 -16.29 25.83 10.71
N TYR A 134 -15.30 26.19 9.90
CA TYR A 134 -14.47 25.16 9.26
C TYR A 134 -13.51 24.48 10.25
N LYS A 135 -13.02 25.19 11.28
CA LYS A 135 -12.18 24.60 12.34
C LYS A 135 -12.94 23.62 13.21
N SER A 136 -14.19 23.92 13.58
CA SER A 136 -15.05 23.02 14.38
C SER A 136 -15.54 21.78 13.62
N ALA A 137 -15.37 21.74 12.30
CA ALA A 137 -15.62 20.59 11.45
C ALA A 137 -14.44 19.60 11.38
N ARG A 138 -13.26 19.93 11.92
CA ARG A 138 -12.09 19.03 11.95
C ARG A 138 -12.44 17.74 12.71
N GLY A 139 -12.05 16.59 12.14
CA GLY A 139 -12.38 15.27 12.69
C GLY A 139 -13.80 14.75 12.43
N LYS A 140 -14.69 15.53 11.78
CA LYS A 140 -16.12 15.18 11.60
C LYS A 140 -16.53 14.80 10.15
N GLY A 141 -15.60 14.26 9.35
CA GLY A 141 -15.89 13.92 7.94
C GLY A 141 -16.24 15.12 7.02
N GLY A 142 -16.89 14.87 5.88
CA GLY A 142 -17.20 15.96 4.92
C GLY A 142 -15.98 16.43 4.13
N TRP A 143 -15.19 15.49 3.64
CA TRP A 143 -14.11 15.76 2.70
C TRP A 143 -14.67 15.95 1.28
N LYS A 144 -14.17 16.95 0.57
CA LYS A 144 -14.45 17.19 -0.85
C LYS A 144 -13.19 16.88 -1.64
N ARG A 145 -13.33 16.08 -2.69
CA ARG A 145 -12.28 15.89 -3.71
C ARG A 145 -12.04 17.22 -4.41
N VAL A 146 -10.77 17.59 -4.59
CA VAL A 146 -10.37 18.83 -5.29
C VAL A 146 -9.34 18.53 -6.38
N SER A 147 -8.90 19.56 -7.10
CA SER A 147 -7.87 19.54 -8.15
C SER A 147 -7.10 20.85 -8.14
#